data_AF-A0A834K4R8-F1
#
_entry.id   AF-A0A834K4R8-F1
#
_cell.length_a   1.000
_cell.length_b   1.000
_cell.length_c   1.000
_cell.angle_alpha   90.00
_cell.angle_beta   90.00
_cell.angle_gamma   90.00
#
_symmetry.space_group_name_H-M   'P 1'
#
loop_
_entity.id
_entity.type
_entity.pdbx_description
1 polymer ?
#
loop_
_entity_poly.entity_id
_entity_poly.type
_entity_poly.pdbx_seq_one_letter_code
_entity_poly.pdbx_strand_id
1 'polypeptide(L)'
;MTSCFRELSSDVSWQYCQIGPHGTSKSLKNSGLFPSTFNVAAKAEIFVNATCGEDGPETFCKPSESSRCAVCDSRSPDPGKRHNISHALDSNPSRWWQSPTLARGDNYEYVTIILDLKQDGSI
;
A
#
# COMPACT_ATOMS: atom_id res chain seq x y z
N MET A 1 -12.24 12.48 -15.88
CA MET A 1 -11.44 13.69 -15.57
C MET A 1 -10.29 13.22 -14.68
N THR A 2 -9.09 13.09 -15.22
CA THR A 2 -7.94 12.58 -14.46
C THR A 2 -7.08 13.77 -14.07
N SER A 3 -6.77 13.90 -12.78
CA SER A 3 -5.78 14.86 -12.30
C SER A 3 -4.40 14.32 -12.68
N CYS A 4 -3.61 15.10 -13.42
CA CYS A 4 -2.25 14.73 -13.82
C CYS A 4 -1.24 15.73 -13.25
N PHE A 5 -0.10 15.22 -12.82
CA PHE A 5 1.01 16.01 -12.31
C PHE A 5 1.87 16.52 -13.47
N ARG A 6 2.18 17.82 -13.50
CA ARG A 6 3.23 18.39 -14.34
C ARG A 6 4.03 19.38 -13.49
N GLU A 7 5.33 19.13 -13.32
CA GLU A 7 6.25 20.13 -12.81
C GLU A 7 6.46 21.21 -13.88
N LEU A 8 6.05 22.43 -13.59
CA LEU A 8 6.56 23.62 -14.25
C LEU A 8 7.34 24.40 -13.19
N SER A 9 8.55 24.82 -13.57
CA SER A 9 9.56 25.41 -12.71
C SER A 9 8.96 26.28 -11.58
N SER A 10 9.21 25.84 -10.35
CA SER A 10 9.07 26.57 -9.08
C SER A 10 7.68 26.84 -8.48
N ASP A 11 6.57 26.37 -9.05
CA ASP A 11 5.26 26.39 -8.35
C ASP A 11 4.48 25.08 -8.56
N VAL A 12 4.19 24.36 -7.47
CA VAL A 12 3.41 23.11 -7.49
C VAL A 12 1.91 23.46 -7.45
N SER A 13 1.24 23.39 -8.60
CA SER A 13 -0.22 23.58 -8.71
C SER A 13 -0.91 22.40 -9.38
N TRP A 14 -2.04 21.98 -8.84
CA TRP A 14 -2.91 20.95 -9.42
C TRP A 14 -3.77 21.55 -10.53
N GLN A 15 -3.48 21.22 -11.80
CA GLN A 15 -4.28 21.66 -12.94
C GLN A 15 -5.10 20.50 -13.53
N TYR A 16 -6.36 20.77 -13.89
CA TYR A 16 -7.20 19.83 -14.63
C TYR A 16 -6.76 19.74 -16.10
N CYS A 17 -6.38 18.55 -16.58
CA CYS A 17 -6.19 18.32 -18.01
C CYS A 17 -7.57 18.22 -18.70
N GLN A 18 -7.88 19.19 -19.56
CA GLN A 18 -9.05 19.18 -20.43
C GLN A 18 -8.76 18.30 -21.67
N ILE A 19 -9.53 17.23 -21.87
CA ILE A 19 -9.48 16.43 -23.11
C ILE A 19 -10.35 17.16 -24.15
N GLY A 20 -9.73 17.86 -25.10
CA GLY A 20 -10.43 18.38 -26.28
C GLY A 20 -10.64 17.28 -27.33
N PRO A 21 -11.75 17.27 -28.08
CA PRO A 21 -11.97 16.29 -29.14
C PRO A 21 -11.31 16.77 -30.45
N HIS A 22 -10.76 15.81 -31.19
CA HIS A 22 -10.11 15.92 -32.52
C HIS A 22 -8.62 16.27 -32.56
N GLY A 23 -7.81 15.21 -32.68
CA GLY A 23 -6.46 15.25 -33.24
C GLY A 23 -6.19 13.95 -33.99
N THR A 24 -6.36 13.96 -35.31
CA THR A 24 -5.89 12.89 -36.21
C THR A 24 -4.38 13.00 -36.36
N SER A 25 -3.67 11.88 -36.15
CA SER A 25 -2.31 11.70 -36.68
C SER A 25 -2.15 10.27 -37.18
N LYS A 26 -1.86 10.13 -38.48
CA LYS A 26 -1.57 8.87 -39.14
C LYS A 26 -0.12 8.45 -38.85
N SER A 27 0.02 7.24 -38.28
CA SER A 27 1.03 6.18 -38.44
C SER A 27 2.42 6.54 -39.04
N LEU A 28 3.51 6.19 -38.34
CA LEU A 28 4.33 4.99 -38.62
C LEU A 28 5.54 4.83 -37.66
N LYS A 29 5.91 3.57 -37.35
CA LYS A 29 7.20 3.01 -36.83
C LYS A 29 7.27 2.62 -35.34
N ASN A 30 7.20 1.29 -35.13
CA ASN A 30 7.69 0.53 -33.96
C ASN A 30 7.28 1.01 -32.56
N SER A 31 5.99 1.24 -32.33
CA SER A 31 5.48 1.51 -31.00
C SER A 31 5.32 0.19 -30.24
N GLY A 32 6.31 -0.17 -29.42
CA GLY A 32 6.22 -1.32 -28.52
C GLY A 32 4.89 -1.31 -27.75
N LEU A 33 4.22 -2.46 -27.72
CA LEU A 33 2.99 -2.65 -26.97
C LEU A 33 3.34 -2.77 -25.49
N PHE A 34 3.49 -1.63 -24.81
CA PHE A 34 3.59 -1.63 -23.36
C PHE A 34 2.18 -1.82 -22.77
N PRO A 35 2.00 -2.73 -21.78
CA PRO A 35 0.72 -2.86 -21.10
C PRO A 35 0.38 -1.57 -20.34
N SER A 36 -0.90 -1.36 -20.06
CA SER A 36 -1.34 -0.27 -19.19
C SER A 36 -0.67 -0.37 -17.82
N THR A 37 -0.36 0.76 -17.19
CA THR A 37 0.20 0.78 -15.83
C THR A 37 -0.85 0.34 -14.81
N PHE A 38 -0.45 -0.48 -13.84
CA PHE A 38 -1.30 -0.91 -12.73
C PHE A 38 -0.45 -1.18 -11.48
N ASN A 39 -1.07 -1.21 -10.30
CA ASN A 39 -0.39 -1.59 -9.07
C ASN A 39 -0.13 -3.11 -9.06
N VAL A 40 1.12 -3.50 -9.31
CA VAL A 40 1.52 -4.91 -9.33
C VAL A 40 1.38 -5.57 -7.95
N ALA A 41 1.60 -4.82 -6.87
CA ALA A 41 1.50 -5.34 -5.50
C ALA A 41 0.06 -5.79 -5.16
N ALA A 42 -0.97 -5.17 -5.75
CA ALA A 42 -2.36 -5.53 -5.50
C ALA A 42 -2.73 -6.96 -5.93
N LYS A 43 -1.89 -7.62 -6.73
CA LYS A 43 -2.05 -9.01 -7.17
C LYS A 43 -0.99 -9.96 -6.62
N ALA A 44 -0.11 -9.45 -5.76
CA ALA A 44 0.98 -10.22 -5.20
C ALA A 44 0.49 -11.15 -4.09
N GLU A 45 1.23 -12.23 -3.88
CA GLU A 45 1.15 -13.02 -2.67
C GLU A 45 2.04 -12.36 -1.61
N ILE A 46 1.52 -12.15 -0.40
CA ILE A 46 2.24 -11.46 0.68
C ILE A 46 2.39 -12.35 1.90
N PHE A 47 3.59 -12.38 2.45
CA PHE A 47 3.92 -13.11 3.67
C PHE A 47 4.63 -12.18 4.64
N VAL A 48 4.47 -12.45 5.94
CA VAL A 48 5.18 -11.74 7.00
C VAL A 48 5.55 -12.72 8.10
N ASN A 49 6.66 -12.47 8.78
CA ASN A 49 7.10 -13.32 9.89
C ASN A 49 6.31 -13.09 11.18
N ALA A 50 5.68 -11.93 11.36
CA ALA A 50 4.90 -11.61 12.54
C ALA A 50 3.88 -10.51 12.28
N THR A 51 2.68 -10.65 12.85
CA THR A 51 1.62 -9.63 12.86
C THR A 51 1.13 -9.39 14.28
N CYS A 52 0.76 -8.15 14.62
CA CYS A 52 0.21 -7.87 15.95
C CYS A 52 -1.04 -8.72 16.22
N GLY A 53 -1.23 -9.09 17.49
CA GLY A 53 -2.46 -9.75 17.91
C GLY A 53 -2.55 -11.25 17.62
N GLU A 54 -1.53 -11.88 17.04
CA GLU A 54 -1.53 -13.33 16.72
C GLU A 54 -1.55 -14.21 17.98
N ASP A 55 -0.67 -13.96 18.96
CA ASP A 55 -0.68 -14.72 20.23
C ASP A 55 -1.69 -14.20 21.26
N GLY A 56 -2.39 -13.11 20.97
CA GLY A 56 -3.35 -12.48 21.88
C GLY A 56 -3.36 -10.96 21.78
N PRO A 57 -4.32 -10.29 22.44
CA PRO A 57 -4.46 -8.84 22.37
C PRO A 57 -3.21 -8.11 22.86
N GLU A 58 -2.76 -7.10 22.12
CA GLU A 58 -1.64 -6.25 22.51
C GLU A 58 -1.95 -4.76 22.30
N THR A 59 -1.33 -3.90 23.10
CA THR A 59 -1.54 -2.45 23.06
C THR A 59 -0.43 -1.77 22.29
N PHE A 60 -0.79 -0.93 21.32
CA PHE A 60 0.14 -0.06 20.60
C PHE A 60 -0.26 1.41 20.78
N CYS A 61 0.71 2.32 20.73
CA CYS A 61 0.48 3.75 20.88
C CYS A 61 1.17 4.51 19.75
N LYS A 62 0.53 5.53 19.18
CA LYS A 62 1.15 6.39 18.19
C LYS A 62 2.16 7.33 18.87
N PRO A 63 3.43 7.40 18.42
CA PRO A 63 4.43 8.29 19.03
C PRO A 63 4.03 9.77 19.00
N SER A 64 3.33 10.20 17.94
CA SER A 64 2.84 11.59 17.79
C SER A 64 1.67 11.94 18.70
N GLU A 65 1.02 10.93 19.30
CA GLU A 65 -0.18 11.08 20.13
C GLU A 65 -0.13 10.03 21.24
N SER A 66 0.79 10.20 22.20
CA SER A 66 1.02 9.25 23.30
C SER A 66 -0.22 8.96 24.16
N SER A 67 -1.23 9.83 24.11
CA SER A 67 -2.55 9.64 24.76
C SER A 67 -3.52 8.76 23.96
N ARG A 68 -3.20 8.42 22.70
CA ARG A 68 -4.03 7.59 21.82
C ARG A 68 -3.39 6.23 21.58
N CYS A 69 -3.51 5.37 22.58
CA CYS A 69 -3.22 3.96 22.44
C CYS A 69 -4.47 3.19 21.97
N ALA A 70 -4.25 2.10 21.24
CA ALA A 70 -5.28 1.20 20.77
C ALA A 70 -4.85 -0.25 20.99
N VAL A 71 -5.80 -1.17 20.84
CA VAL A 71 -5.58 -2.61 20.97
C VAL A 71 -5.57 -3.25 19.60
N CYS A 72 -4.56 -4.04 19.32
CA CYS A 72 -4.53 -4.97 18.20
C CYS A 72 -4.85 -6.38 18.69
N ASP A 73 -5.81 -7.05 18.05
CA ASP A 73 -6.16 -8.44 18.30
C ASP A 73 -6.67 -9.07 17.00
N SER A 74 -5.92 -10.05 16.48
CA SER A 74 -6.23 -10.75 15.23
C SER A 74 -7.56 -11.52 15.30
N ARG A 75 -7.98 -11.92 16.50
CA ARG A 75 -9.19 -12.72 16.77
C ARG A 75 -10.36 -11.87 17.29
N SER A 76 -10.16 -10.57 17.50
CA SER A 76 -11.19 -9.67 18.05
C SER A 76 -12.44 -9.65 17.17
N PRO A 77 -13.67 -9.68 17.71
CA PRO A 77 -14.88 -9.54 16.90
C PRO A 77 -14.98 -8.17 16.21
N ASP A 78 -14.30 -7.15 16.74
CA ASP A 78 -14.20 -5.82 16.16
C ASP A 78 -13.13 -5.79 15.03
N PRO A 79 -13.51 -5.56 13.76
CA PRO A 79 -12.58 -5.47 12.64
C PRO A 79 -11.58 -4.32 12.76
N GLY A 80 -11.92 -3.25 13.50
CA GLY A 80 -11.03 -2.09 13.71
C GLY A 80 -9.79 -2.41 14.53
N LYS A 81 -9.77 -3.56 15.21
CA LYS A 81 -8.62 -4.07 15.98
C LYS A 81 -7.80 -5.11 15.23
N ARG A 82 -8.20 -5.48 14.00
CA ARG A 82 -7.51 -6.47 13.18
C ARG A 82 -6.63 -5.78 12.15
N HIS A 83 -5.35 -6.13 12.11
CA HIS A 83 -4.36 -5.49 11.25
C HIS A 83 -3.52 -6.52 10.47
N ASN A 84 -4.21 -7.45 9.79
CA ASN A 84 -3.60 -8.57 9.07
C ASN A 84 -2.72 -8.10 7.89
N ILE A 85 -1.75 -8.93 7.49
CA ILE A 85 -0.80 -8.60 6.41
C ILE A 85 -1.49 -8.28 5.07
N SER A 86 -2.62 -8.91 4.78
CA SER A 86 -3.41 -8.64 3.57
C SER A 86 -3.91 -7.18 3.49
N HIS A 87 -4.05 -6.48 4.62
CA HIS A 87 -4.44 -5.07 4.62
C HIS A 87 -3.37 -4.16 3.99
N ALA A 88 -2.11 -4.59 3.90
CA ALA A 88 -1.07 -3.84 3.19
C ALA A 88 -1.28 -3.81 1.66
N LEU A 89 -2.09 -4.72 1.12
CA LEU A 89 -2.45 -4.78 -0.30
C LEU A 89 -3.84 -4.16 -0.57
N ASP A 90 -4.58 -3.79 0.47
CA ASP A 90 -5.93 -3.26 0.35
C ASP A 90 -5.88 -1.84 -0.26
N SER A 91 -6.85 -1.50 -1.10
CA SER A 91 -6.99 -0.16 -1.66
C SER A 91 -7.64 0.83 -0.69
N ASN A 92 -8.21 0.33 0.42
CA ASN A 92 -8.83 1.14 1.44
C ASN A 92 -7.79 1.77 2.39
N PRO A 93 -7.66 3.12 2.43
CA PRO A 93 -6.66 3.81 3.27
C PRO A 93 -6.93 3.73 4.77
N SER A 94 -8.12 3.28 5.19
CA SER A 94 -8.45 3.08 6.61
C SER A 94 -7.97 1.74 7.16
N ARG A 95 -7.45 0.86 6.32
CA ARG A 95 -6.90 -0.44 6.70
C ARG A 95 -5.39 -0.44 6.52
N TRP A 96 -4.70 -1.03 7.48
CA TRP A 96 -3.26 -1.19 7.46
C TRP A 96 -2.87 -2.52 8.12
N TRP A 97 -1.68 -3.00 7.78
CA TRP A 97 -0.99 -4.05 8.52
C TRP A 97 -0.17 -3.42 9.64
N GLN A 98 -0.05 -4.14 10.77
CA GLN A 98 0.69 -3.68 11.94
C GLN A 98 1.60 -4.81 12.48
N SER A 99 2.88 -4.49 12.65
CA SER A 99 3.85 -5.38 13.31
C SER A 99 3.54 -5.51 14.80
N PRO A 100 4.01 -6.58 15.47
CA PRO A 100 3.98 -6.65 16.91
C PRO A 100 4.71 -5.49 17.58
N THR A 101 4.31 -5.16 18.81
CA THR A 101 5.00 -4.13 19.60
C THR A 101 6.30 -4.64 20.23
N LEU A 102 7.27 -3.75 20.44
CA LEU A 102 8.52 -4.08 21.15
C LEU A 102 8.28 -4.51 22.61
N ALA A 103 7.14 -4.17 23.21
CA ALA A 103 6.74 -4.66 24.53
C ALA A 103 6.57 -6.20 24.56
N ARG A 104 6.46 -6.85 23.39
CA ARG A 104 6.32 -8.30 23.26
C ARG A 104 7.65 -9.02 23.07
N GLY A 105 8.75 -8.29 22.88
CA GLY A 105 10.10 -8.83 22.80
C GLY A 105 10.97 -8.11 21.76
N ASP A 106 12.27 -8.07 22.02
CA ASP A 106 13.28 -7.42 21.18
C ASP A 106 13.45 -8.12 19.81
N ASN A 107 12.99 -9.37 19.69
CA ASN A 107 12.94 -10.08 18.41
C ASN A 107 12.03 -9.38 17.37
N TYR A 108 11.16 -8.46 17.79
CA TYR A 108 10.33 -7.64 16.90
C TYR A 108 10.99 -6.31 16.52
N GLU A 109 12.26 -6.08 16.85
CA GLU A 109 13.06 -5.00 16.26
C GLU A 109 13.18 -5.16 14.73
N TYR A 110 13.08 -6.39 14.23
CA TYR A 110 13.10 -6.70 12.82
C TYR A 110 11.89 -7.56 12.43
N VAL A 111 11.22 -7.15 11.36
CA VAL A 111 10.13 -7.89 10.72
C VAL A 111 10.43 -8.02 9.24
N THR A 112 10.11 -9.18 8.68
CA THR A 112 10.35 -9.48 7.27
C THR A 112 9.02 -9.62 6.56
N ILE A 113 8.80 -8.78 5.54
CA ILE A 113 7.66 -8.87 4.63
C ILE A 113 8.19 -9.36 3.29
N ILE A 114 7.59 -10.43 2.77
CA ILE A 114 7.91 -11.00 1.47
C ILE A 114 6.73 -10.74 0.56
N LEU A 115 6.98 -10.14 -0.60
CA LEU A 115 5.98 -9.85 -1.61
C LEU A 115 6.36 -10.58 -2.90
N ASP A 116 5.62 -11.65 -3.21
CA ASP A 116 5.78 -12.39 -4.45
C ASP A 116 4.81 -11.84 -5.51
N LEU A 117 5.36 -11.10 -6.47
CA LEU A 117 4.59 -10.45 -7.53
C LEU A 117 4.05 -11.43 -8.58
N LYS A 118 4.48 -12.71 -8.57
CA LYS A 118 4.11 -13.76 -9.54
C LYS A 118 4.24 -13.35 -11.01
N GLN A 119 5.14 -12.41 -11.32
CA GLN A 119 5.35 -11.98 -12.70
C GLN A 119 6.26 -12.98 -13.41
N ASP A 120 5.66 -13.86 -14.22
CA ASP A 120 6.37 -14.65 -15.22
C ASP A 120 6.73 -13.73 -16.40
N GLY A 121 7.93 -13.17 -16.34
CA GLY A 121 8.50 -12.37 -17.42
C GLY A 121 9.81 -13.02 -17.87
N SER A 122 9.83 -13.53 -19.10
CA SER A 122 11.10 -13.72 -19.81
C SER A 122 11.76 -12.33 -19.94
N ILE A 123 12.91 -12.17 -19.31
CA ILE A 123 13.79 -11.01 -19.45
C ILE A 123 14.39 -11.00 -20.85
#